data_AF-A0A935A2Y5-F1
#
_entry.id   AF-A0A935A2Y5-F1
#
_cell.length_a   1.000
_cell.length_b   1.000
_cell.length_c   1.000
_cell.angle_alpha   90.00
_cell.angle_beta   90.00
_cell.angle_gamma   90.00
#
_symmetry.space_group_name_H-M   'P 1'
#
loop_
_entity.id
_entity.type
_entity.pdbx_description
1 polymer ?
#
loop_
_entity_poly.entity_id
_entity_poly.type
_entity_poly.pdbx_seq_one_letter_code
_entity_poly.pdbx_strand_id
1 'polypeptide(L)'
;MSMNRRDLLQRLGGIGAAGTAALLATPARSATAGAGNSAALKGPYLDLTTGVGNKTAMARMSGDLDTAKQKQSWFSGVVMAVRLDADIEDLFGFEGLSSSRIQVQTTAPI
;
A
#
# COMPACT_ATOMS: atom_id res chain seq x y z
N MET A 1 22.83 -26.94 -0.89
CA MET A 1 21.42 -26.59 -0.58
C MET A 1 21.36 -25.09 -0.29
N SER A 2 21.15 -24.25 -1.30
CA SER A 2 21.05 -22.79 -1.09
C SER A 2 19.62 -22.42 -0.72
N MET A 3 19.40 -22.03 0.53
CA MET A 3 18.08 -21.64 1.01
C MET A 3 17.66 -20.30 0.38
N ASN A 4 16.49 -20.27 -0.25
CA ASN A 4 15.99 -19.10 -0.96
C ASN A 4 15.35 -18.13 0.03
N ARG A 5 15.68 -16.84 -0.03
CA ARG A 5 15.21 -15.77 0.88
C ARG A 5 13.68 -15.74 1.09
N ARG A 6 12.91 -16.22 0.11
CA ARG A 6 11.45 -16.33 0.16
C ARG A 6 10.96 -17.38 1.17
N ASP A 7 11.66 -18.50 1.26
CA ASP A 7 11.35 -19.58 2.19
C ASP A 7 11.60 -19.15 3.64
N LEU A 8 12.65 -18.37 3.87
CA LEU A 8 12.94 -17.79 5.19
C LEU A 8 11.85 -16.81 5.64
N LEU A 9 11.39 -15.93 4.75
CA LEU A 9 10.36 -14.92 5.08
C LEU A 9 8.97 -15.53 5.27
N GLN A 10 8.62 -16.59 4.53
CA GLN A 10 7.36 -17.31 4.72
C GLN A 10 7.29 -18.02 6.08
N ARG A 11 8.42 -18.54 6.56
CA ARG A 11 8.50 -19.22 7.88
C ARG A 11 8.49 -18.24 9.05
N LEU A 12 8.99 -17.02 8.87
CA LEU A 12 8.94 -15.94 9.87
C LEU A 12 7.61 -15.17 9.88
N GLY A 13 6.97 -15.00 8.72
CA GLY A 13 5.71 -14.24 8.58
C GLY A 13 4.48 -14.88 9.22
N GLY A 14 4.53 -16.18 9.55
CA GLY A 14 3.44 -16.91 10.20
C GLY A 14 3.17 -16.51 11.66
N ILE A 15 4.09 -15.79 12.32
CA ILE A 15 3.95 -15.37 13.72
C ILE A 15 3.18 -14.04 13.86
N GLY A 16 3.07 -13.23 12.79
CA GLY A 16 2.42 -11.91 12.83
C GLY A 16 0.91 -11.90 12.55
N ALA A 17 0.34 -13.00 12.02
CA ALA A 17 -1.04 -13.04 11.53
C ALA A 17 -2.11 -13.15 12.63
N ALA A 18 -1.73 -13.43 13.88
CA ALA A 18 -2.67 -13.57 14.99
C ALA A 18 -3.10 -12.23 15.63
N GLY A 19 -2.39 -11.13 15.37
CA GLY A 19 -2.65 -9.83 16.00
C GLY A 19 -3.60 -8.89 15.22
N THR A 20 -3.90 -9.19 13.95
CA THR A 20 -4.56 -8.24 13.04
C THR A 20 -6.09 -8.28 13.09
N ALA A 21 -6.69 -9.27 13.73
CA ALA A 21 -8.16 -9.41 13.78
C ALA A 21 -8.85 -8.36 14.67
N ALA A 22 -8.16 -7.81 15.67
CA ALA A 22 -8.74 -6.84 16.60
C ALA A 22 -8.74 -5.38 16.10
N LEU A 23 -7.99 -5.07 15.03
CA LEU A 23 -7.86 -3.71 14.47
C LEU A 23 -8.94 -3.34 13.44
N LEU A 24 -9.81 -4.29 13.07
CA LEU A 24 -10.82 -4.11 12.01
C LEU A 24 -12.12 -3.42 12.50
N ALA A 25 -12.26 -3.17 13.81
CA ALA A 25 -13.49 -2.63 14.41
C ALA A 25 -13.49 -1.09 14.60
N THR A 26 -12.37 -0.41 14.35
CA THR A 26 -12.29 1.05 14.49
C THR A 26 -12.54 1.71 13.14
N PRO A 27 -13.48 2.68 13.03
CA PRO A 27 -13.66 3.42 11.78
C PRO A 27 -12.38 4.19 11.47
N ALA A 28 -11.63 3.71 10.48
CA ALA A 28 -10.45 4.41 9.99
C ALA A 28 -10.90 5.78 9.46
N ARG A 29 -10.45 6.86 10.12
CA ARG A 29 -10.56 8.21 9.56
C ARG A 29 -9.84 8.18 8.21
N SER A 30 -10.58 8.42 7.12
CA SER A 30 -9.98 8.58 5.80
C SER A 30 -9.03 9.77 5.86
N ALA A 31 -7.74 9.51 5.70
CA ALA A 31 -6.75 10.56 5.49
C ALA A 31 -7.19 11.39 4.29
N THR A 32 -7.35 12.69 4.50
CA THR A 32 -7.58 13.64 3.41
C THR A 32 -6.37 13.62 2.49
N ALA A 33 -6.59 13.40 1.19
CA ALA A 33 -5.51 13.44 0.21
C ALA A 33 -4.79 14.79 0.32
N GLY A 34 -3.48 14.77 0.52
CA GLY A 34 -2.66 15.96 0.64
C GLY A 34 -2.87 16.88 -0.56
N ALA A 35 -3.20 18.14 -0.31
CA ALA A 35 -3.46 19.14 -1.34
C ALA A 35 -2.14 19.53 -2.04
N GLY A 36 -1.71 18.69 -2.99
CA GLY A 36 -0.72 19.09 -3.99
C GLY A 36 -1.30 20.16 -4.92
N ASN A 37 -0.42 20.98 -5.50
CA ASN A 37 -0.78 22.12 -6.36
C ASN A 37 -1.84 21.70 -7.42
N SER A 38 -3.06 22.24 -7.27
CA SER A 38 -4.28 21.56 -7.70
C SER A 38 -4.52 21.54 -9.22
N ALA A 39 -3.80 22.36 -9.99
CA ALA A 39 -3.93 22.43 -11.44
C ALA A 39 -3.43 21.14 -12.13
N ALA A 40 -2.39 20.49 -11.58
CA ALA A 40 -1.85 19.23 -12.13
C ALA A 40 -2.69 18.00 -11.73
N LEU A 41 -3.59 18.14 -10.75
CA LEU A 41 -4.42 17.05 -10.21
C LEU A 41 -5.76 16.92 -10.94
N LYS A 42 -6.11 17.89 -11.80
CA LYS A 42 -7.37 17.93 -12.56
C LYS A 42 -7.10 17.79 -14.06
N GLY A 43 -7.35 16.60 -14.59
CA GLY A 43 -7.27 16.31 -16.02
C GLY A 43 -8.65 16.05 -16.64
N PRO A 44 -8.78 16.14 -17.98
CA PRO A 44 -10.05 15.89 -18.69
C PRO A 44 -10.65 14.50 -18.45
N TYR A 45 -9.79 13.52 -18.12
CA TYR A 45 -10.17 12.12 -17.91
C TYR A 45 -9.99 11.63 -16.47
N LEU A 46 -9.38 12.44 -15.59
CA LEU A 46 -9.00 12.01 -14.25
C LEU A 46 -8.88 13.22 -13.32
N ASP A 47 -9.75 13.28 -12.31
CA ASP A 47 -9.68 14.30 -11.26
C ASP A 47 -9.25 13.66 -9.93
N LEU A 48 -7.97 13.79 -9.60
CA LEU A 48 -7.34 13.25 -8.39
C LEU A 48 -7.73 14.02 -7.12
N THR A 49 -8.47 15.13 -7.25
CA THR A 49 -9.04 15.82 -6.07
C THR A 49 -10.30 15.13 -5.56
N THR A 50 -10.86 14.18 -6.33
CA THR A 50 -12.06 13.42 -5.96
C THR A 50 -11.72 12.00 -5.53
N GLY A 51 -12.49 11.45 -4.59
CA GLY A 51 -12.34 10.05 -4.18
C GLY A 51 -12.57 9.06 -5.34
N VAL A 52 -13.48 9.38 -6.27
CA VAL A 52 -13.75 8.55 -7.45
C VAL A 52 -12.56 8.56 -8.41
N GLY A 53 -12.02 9.74 -8.74
CA GLY A 53 -10.86 9.84 -9.64
C GLY A 53 -9.62 9.17 -9.06
N ASN A 54 -9.38 9.27 -7.76
CA ASN A 54 -8.30 8.54 -7.10
C ASN A 54 -8.45 7.02 -7.21
N LYS A 55 -9.66 6.48 -7.04
CA LYS A 55 -9.93 5.04 -7.23
C LYS A 55 -9.66 4.62 -8.68
N THR A 56 -10.16 5.38 -9.66
CA THR A 56 -9.92 5.10 -11.08
C THR A 56 -8.44 5.17 -11.45
N ALA A 57 -7.70 6.13 -10.88
CA ALA A 57 -6.26 6.27 -11.06
C ALA A 57 -5.52 5.03 -10.55
N MET A 58 -5.84 4.61 -9.32
CA MET A 58 -5.23 3.45 -8.68
C MET A 58 -5.49 2.16 -9.47
N ALA A 59 -6.71 1.99 -9.99
CA ALA A 59 -7.07 0.86 -10.83
C ALA A 59 -6.24 0.81 -12.12
N ARG A 60 -6.06 1.94 -12.80
CA ARG A 60 -5.24 2.02 -14.03
C ARG A 60 -3.76 1.76 -13.76
N MET A 61 -3.22 2.32 -12.68
CA MET A 61 -1.82 2.13 -12.29
C MET A 61 -1.51 0.70 -11.81
N SER A 62 -2.52 -0.03 -11.35
CA SER A 62 -2.36 -1.39 -10.80
C SER A 62 -2.83 -2.48 -11.74
N GLY A 63 -3.47 -2.12 -12.86
CA GLY A 63 -4.09 -3.06 -13.80
C GLY A 63 -3.15 -3.61 -14.88
N ASP A 64 -1.89 -3.19 -14.94
CA ASP A 64 -0.92 -3.78 -15.89
C ASP A 64 -0.50 -5.17 -15.37
N LEU A 65 -0.89 -6.21 -16.10
CA LEU A 65 -0.62 -7.62 -15.78
C LEU A 65 0.63 -8.15 -16.49
N ASP A 66 1.38 -7.29 -17.19
CA ASP A 66 2.62 -7.67 -17.85
C ASP A 66 3.70 -8.05 -16.81
N THR A 67 4.07 -9.33 -16.81
CA THR A 67 5.05 -9.89 -15.86
C THR A 67 6.49 -9.47 -16.14
N ALA A 68 6.77 -8.94 -17.35
CA ALA A 68 8.09 -8.43 -17.70
C ALA A 68 8.36 -7.04 -17.08
N LYS A 69 7.31 -6.28 -16.77
CA LYS A 69 7.42 -4.90 -16.28
C LYS A 69 7.50 -4.83 -14.76
N GLN A 70 8.19 -3.81 -14.26
CA GLN A 70 8.27 -3.47 -12.85
C GLN A 70 7.36 -2.29 -12.56
N LYS A 71 6.50 -2.41 -11.53
CA LYS A 71 5.73 -1.31 -10.99
C LYS A 71 6.59 -0.57 -9.98
N GLN A 72 6.93 0.68 -10.28
CA GLN A 72 7.61 1.59 -9.37
C GLN A 72 6.60 2.58 -8.80
N SER A 73 6.69 2.85 -7.50
CA SER A 73 5.84 3.82 -6.82
C SER A 73 6.61 4.54 -5.75
N TRP A 74 6.32 5.82 -5.58
CA TRP A 74 6.80 6.62 -4.47
C TRP A 74 5.66 6.80 -3.45
N PHE A 75 5.97 6.80 -2.17
CA PHE A 75 5.00 7.10 -1.12
C PHE A 75 5.65 7.94 -0.03
N SER A 76 4.86 8.83 0.55
CA SER A 76 5.23 9.67 1.68
C SER A 76 4.05 9.74 2.63
N GLY A 77 4.31 9.82 3.93
CA GLY A 77 3.28 9.93 4.94
C GLY A 77 3.84 10.20 6.32
N VAL A 78 2.95 10.27 7.30
CA VAL A 78 3.29 10.37 8.72
C VAL A 78 2.78 9.13 9.40
N VAL A 79 3.64 8.48 10.19
CA VAL A 79 3.23 7.38 11.06
C VAL A 79 2.57 8.00 12.28
N MET A 80 1.30 7.65 12.52
CA MET A 80 0.53 8.12 13.67
C MET A 80 0.39 7.00 14.69
N ALA A 81 0.55 7.32 15.97
CA ALA A 81 0.24 6.43 17.08
C ALA A 81 -1.23 6.53 17.47
N VAL A 82 -1.86 5.38 17.72
CA VAL A 82 -3.18 5.31 18.34
C VAL A 82 -3.02 4.53 19.65
N ARG A 83 -3.30 5.20 20.77
CA ARG A 83 -3.37 4.60 22.11
C ARG A 83 -4.80 4.70 22.64
N LEU A 84 -5.19 3.74 23.47
CA LEU A 84 -6.49 3.76 24.13
C LEU A 84 -6.56 4.97 25.07
N ASP A 85 -7.65 5.75 24.98
CA ASP A 85 -7.92 6.95 25.78
C ASP A 85 -6.89 8.11 25.65
N ALA A 86 -6.06 8.09 24.62
CA ALA A 86 -5.13 9.17 24.31
C ALA A 86 -5.41 9.76 22.92
N ASP A 87 -5.01 11.02 22.74
CA ASP A 87 -5.10 11.67 21.44
C ASP A 87 -4.17 11.01 20.41
N ILE A 88 -4.54 11.13 19.13
CA ILE A 88 -3.72 10.64 18.02
C ILE A 88 -2.50 11.54 17.90
N GLU A 89 -1.31 10.94 17.98
CA GLU A 89 -0.04 11.65 17.94
C GLU A 89 0.76 11.28 16.68
N ASP A 90 1.34 12.28 16.03
CA ASP A 90 2.27 12.10 14.92
C ASP A 90 3.63 11.65 15.47
N LEU A 91 4.11 10.47 15.06
CA LEU A 91 5.39 9.93 15.52
C LEU A 91 6.56 10.43 14.66
N PHE A 92 6.51 10.17 13.35
CA PHE A 92 7.54 10.59 12.41
C PHE A 92 7.03 10.53 10.96
N GLY A 93 7.59 11.40 10.12
CA GLY A 93 7.41 11.36 8.68
C GLY A 93 8.24 10.24 8.04
N PHE A 94 7.72 9.63 6.98
CA PHE A 94 8.43 8.65 6.18
C PHE A 94 8.23 8.93 4.70
N GLU A 95 9.25 8.59 3.92
CA GLU A 95 9.24 8.63 2.47
C GLU A 95 9.94 7.38 1.95
N GLY A 96 9.40 6.78 0.90
CA GLY A 96 9.86 5.49 0.44
C GLY A 96 9.58 5.24 -1.03
N LEU A 97 10.51 4.50 -1.63
CA LEU A 97 10.36 3.93 -2.97
C LEU A 97 9.95 2.47 -2.84
N SER A 98 8.89 2.08 -3.55
CA SER A 98 8.50 0.69 -3.75
C SER A 98 8.75 0.28 -5.19
N SER A 99 9.30 -0.91 -5.37
CA SER A 99 9.37 -1.59 -6.67
C SER A 99 8.84 -3.00 -6.53
N SER A 100 7.83 -3.35 -7.32
CA SER A 100 7.23 -4.68 -7.34
C SER A 100 7.12 -5.23 -8.75
N ARG A 101 7.22 -6.55 -8.89
CA ARG A 101 7.07 -7.27 -10.16
C ARG A 101 6.25 -8.52 -9.93
N ILE A 102 5.34 -8.80 -10.86
CA ILE A 102 4.53 -10.01 -10.84
C ILE A 102 5.43 -11.24 -11.07
N GLN A 103 5.18 -12.30 -10.32
CA GLN A 103 5.88 -13.57 -10.47
C GLN A 103 4.83 -14.64 -10.72
N VAL A 104 4.95 -15.36 -11.84
CA VAL A 104 4.07 -16.50 -12.14
C VAL A 104 4.43 -17.61 -11.16
N GLN A 105 3.45 -18.05 -10.38
CA GLN A 105 3.59 -19.24 -9.55
C GLN A 105 3.33 -20.46 -10.42
N THR A 106 4.34 -21.29 -10.63
CA THR A 106 4.15 -22.65 -11.13
C THR A 106 3.70 -23.50 -9.95
N THR A 107 2.39 -23.59 -9.74
CA THR A 107 1.84 -24.57 -8.80
C THR A 107 2.15 -25.96 -9.37
N ALA A 108 2.86 -26.80 -8.60
CA ALA A 108 3.05 -28.20 -8.96
C ALA A 108 1.65 -28.86 -9.08
N PRO A 109 1.42 -29.72 -10.09
CA PRO A 109 0.15 -30.42 -10.21
C PRO A 109 -0.06 -31.23 -8.93
N ILE A 110 -1.25 -31.07 -8.36
CA ILE A 110 -1.81 -31.93 -7.32
C ILE A 110 -1.88 -33.38 -7.79
#